data_AF-A0A954T1T4-F1
#
_entry.id   AF-A0A954T1T4-F1
#
_cell.length_a   1.000
_cell.length_b   1.000
_cell.length_c   1.000
_cell.angle_alpha   90.00
_cell.angle_beta   90.00
_cell.angle_gamma   90.00
#
_symmetry.space_group_name_H-M   'P 1'
#
loop_
_entity.id
_entity.type
_entity.pdbx_description
1 polymer ?
#
loop_
_entity_poly.entity_id
_entity_poly.type
_entity_poly.pdbx_seq_one_letter_code
_entity_poly.pdbx_strand_id
1 'polypeptide(L)'
;MNIQTKIAVNISEMARMCGLSRARFYQLIGTAFPHPVYDVSNRRPFFDEEMQKTCLEVRRRNCGIDGKPILFYAKRLPTATTRTRSPAPKTSPIVPEVIDGLRSLGMSVSSIQVDAAIKELFPSGLAGVESGDVIRAVFIHLQRQKKT
;
A
#
# COMPACT_ATOMS: atom_id res chain seq x y z
N MET A 1 -21.24 14.15 -21.34
CA MET A 1 -21.03 14.22 -19.88
C MET A 1 -22.01 15.24 -19.34
N ASN A 2 -22.95 14.85 -18.45
CA ASN A 2 -23.74 15.84 -17.73
C ASN A 2 -22.78 16.60 -16.80
N ILE A 3 -22.62 17.89 -17.02
CA ILE A 3 -21.83 18.77 -16.15
C ILE A 3 -22.69 19.01 -14.90
N GLN A 4 -22.44 18.23 -13.86
CA GLN A 4 -23.11 18.41 -12.58
C GLN A 4 -22.24 19.29 -11.67
N THR A 5 -22.64 20.55 -11.51
CA THR A 5 -22.03 21.50 -10.56
C THR A 5 -22.78 21.51 -9.24
N LYS A 6 -22.12 21.98 -8.19
CA LYS A 6 -22.70 22.23 -6.86
C LYS A 6 -22.54 23.70 -6.51
N ILE A 7 -23.29 24.17 -5.51
CA ILE A 7 -23.16 25.56 -5.02
C ILE A 7 -21.72 25.89 -4.63
N ALA A 8 -21.05 24.98 -3.92
CA ALA A 8 -19.64 25.09 -3.59
C ALA A 8 -19.00 23.70 -3.48
N VAL A 9 -17.75 23.58 -3.92
CA VAL A 9 -16.94 22.37 -3.73
C VAL A 9 -15.57 22.72 -3.13
N ASN A 10 -15.05 21.85 -2.28
CA ASN A 10 -13.67 21.98 -1.81
C ASN A 10 -12.67 21.51 -2.88
N ILE A 11 -11.38 21.82 -2.67
CA ILE A 11 -10.30 21.47 -3.59
C ILE A 11 -10.25 19.96 -3.92
N SER A 12 -10.46 19.08 -2.94
CA SER A 12 -10.36 17.64 -3.14
C SER A 12 -11.51 17.10 -4.01
N GLU A 13 -12.66 17.73 -3.92
CA GLU A 13 -13.82 17.40 -4.75
C GLU A 13 -13.68 17.97 -6.16
N MET A 14 -13.23 19.22 -6.30
CA MET A 14 -12.92 19.81 -7.61
C MET A 14 -11.86 19.00 -8.38
N ALA A 15 -10.80 18.55 -7.69
CA ALA A 15 -9.77 17.69 -8.29
C ALA A 15 -10.36 16.37 -8.80
N ARG A 16 -11.29 15.74 -8.04
CA ARG A 16 -11.98 14.52 -8.45
C ARG A 16 -12.88 14.75 -9.67
N MET A 17 -13.62 15.86 -9.70
CA MET A 17 -14.46 16.24 -10.84
C MET A 17 -13.63 16.43 -12.12
N CYS A 18 -12.42 16.98 -12.03
CA CYS A 18 -11.48 17.08 -13.15
C CYS A 18 -10.73 15.77 -13.48
N GLY A 19 -10.93 14.70 -12.70
CA GLY A 19 -10.24 13.42 -12.88
C GLY A 19 -8.76 13.45 -12.54
N LEU A 20 -8.33 14.34 -11.63
CA LEU A 20 -6.94 14.54 -11.24
C LEU A 20 -6.68 14.12 -9.79
N SER A 21 -5.41 13.83 -9.48
CA SER A 21 -4.99 13.75 -8.08
C SER A 21 -5.02 15.15 -7.46
N ARG A 22 -5.24 15.23 -6.14
CA ARG A 22 -5.23 16.51 -5.41
C ARG A 22 -3.91 17.26 -5.60
N ALA A 23 -2.78 16.55 -5.56
CA ALA A 23 -1.46 17.15 -5.76
C ALA A 23 -1.30 17.75 -7.16
N ARG A 24 -1.72 17.03 -8.20
CA ARG A 24 -1.65 17.54 -9.58
C ARG A 24 -2.57 18.74 -9.78
N PHE A 25 -3.75 18.73 -9.16
CA PHE A 25 -4.67 19.86 -9.22
C PHE A 25 -4.04 21.13 -8.62
N TYR A 26 -3.40 21.04 -7.45
CA TYR A 26 -2.69 22.18 -6.85
C TYR A 26 -1.60 22.77 -7.74
N GLN A 27 -0.79 21.93 -8.38
CA GLN A 27 0.28 22.39 -9.28
C GLN A 27 -0.23 23.20 -10.48
N LEU A 28 -1.49 22.98 -10.85
CA LEU A 28 -2.13 23.57 -12.02
C LEU A 28 -2.96 24.80 -11.66
N ILE A 29 -3.12 25.12 -10.37
CA ILE A 29 -3.76 26.36 -9.93
C ILE A 29 -2.87 27.55 -10.31
N GLY A 30 -3.48 28.63 -10.79
CA GLY A 30 -2.81 29.85 -11.25
C GLY A 30 -2.29 29.79 -12.68
N THR A 31 -2.35 28.61 -13.33
CA THR A 31 -1.98 28.44 -14.75
C THR A 31 -3.15 27.83 -15.53
N ALA A 32 -3.47 26.57 -15.24
CA ALA A 32 -4.58 25.86 -15.84
C ALA A 32 -5.92 26.22 -15.20
N PHE A 33 -5.93 26.29 -13.87
CA PHE A 33 -7.13 26.42 -13.05
C PHE A 33 -7.09 27.73 -12.25
N PRO A 34 -8.25 28.35 -11.96
CA PRO A 34 -8.30 29.56 -11.14
C PRO A 34 -7.90 29.28 -9.69
N HIS A 35 -7.49 30.35 -8.98
CA HIS A 35 -7.28 30.29 -7.53
C HIS A 35 -8.62 30.15 -6.80
N PRO A 36 -8.73 29.29 -5.78
CA PRO A 36 -9.96 29.12 -5.03
C PRO A 36 -10.32 30.38 -4.25
N VAL A 37 -11.62 30.59 -4.03
CA VAL A 37 -12.12 31.60 -3.09
C VAL A 37 -12.00 31.04 -1.67
N TYR A 38 -11.74 31.92 -0.70
CA TYR A 38 -11.65 31.55 0.70
C TYR A 38 -12.93 31.98 1.42
N ASP A 39 -13.51 31.04 2.16
CA ASP A 39 -14.62 31.35 3.05
C ASP A 39 -14.14 32.29 4.17
N VAL A 40 -14.87 33.40 4.36
CA VAL A 40 -14.54 34.44 5.35
C VAL A 40 -14.55 33.88 6.77
N SER A 41 -15.41 32.89 7.05
CA SER A 41 -15.64 32.37 8.40
C SER A 41 -14.51 31.45 8.88
N ASN A 42 -14.00 30.58 8.01
CA ASN A 42 -13.10 29.48 8.39
C ASN A 42 -11.82 29.42 7.54
N ARG A 43 -11.66 30.36 6.58
CA ARG A 43 -10.53 30.45 5.64
C ARG A 43 -10.31 29.16 4.84
N ARG A 44 -11.34 28.34 4.64
CA ARG A 44 -11.24 27.15 3.80
C ARG A 44 -11.40 27.54 2.33
N PRO A 45 -10.52 27.03 1.45
CA PRO A 45 -10.64 27.26 0.03
C PRO A 45 -11.78 26.44 -0.59
N PHE A 46 -12.60 27.09 -1.41
CA PHE A 46 -13.67 26.47 -2.17
C PHE A 46 -13.76 27.06 -3.58
N PHE A 47 -14.49 26.35 -4.45
CA PHE A 47 -14.84 26.77 -5.80
C PHE A 47 -16.35 26.90 -5.89
N ASP A 48 -16.83 28.07 -6.30
CA ASP A 48 -18.24 28.29 -6.61
C ASP A 48 -18.64 27.61 -7.93
N GLU A 49 -19.90 27.78 -8.34
CA GLU A 49 -20.44 27.13 -9.53
C GLU A 49 -19.77 27.57 -10.83
N GLU A 50 -19.40 28.85 -10.95
CA GLU A 50 -18.80 29.40 -12.17
C GLU A 50 -17.35 28.94 -12.33
N MET A 51 -16.60 28.92 -11.23
CA MET A 51 -15.24 28.40 -11.23
C MET A 51 -15.22 26.90 -11.49
N GLN A 52 -16.22 26.15 -11.00
CA GLN A 52 -16.38 24.73 -11.35
C GLN A 52 -16.55 24.54 -12.86
N LYS A 53 -17.43 25.32 -13.50
CA LYS A 53 -17.62 25.29 -14.96
C LYS A 53 -16.32 25.59 -15.69
N THR A 54 -15.58 26.60 -15.24
CA THR A 54 -14.27 26.97 -15.80
C THR A 54 -13.27 25.81 -15.72
N CYS A 55 -13.15 25.17 -14.56
CA CYS A 55 -12.25 24.03 -14.38
C CYS A 55 -12.63 22.84 -15.28
N LEU A 56 -13.92 22.57 -15.43
CA LEU A 56 -14.41 21.49 -16.29
C LEU A 56 -14.19 21.80 -17.77
N GLU A 57 -14.34 23.07 -18.19
CA GLU A 57 -14.02 23.49 -19.56
C GLU A 57 -12.52 23.37 -19.86
N VAL A 58 -11.64 23.75 -18.94
CA VAL A 58 -10.18 23.53 -19.05
C VAL A 58 -9.89 22.06 -19.30
N ARG A 59 -10.57 21.17 -18.56
CA ARG A 59 -10.42 19.72 -18.71
C ARG A 59 -10.96 19.20 -20.05
N ARG A 60 -12.05 19.79 -20.55
CA ARG A 60 -12.67 19.43 -21.84
C ARG A 60 -11.85 19.90 -23.04
N ARG A 61 -11.30 21.10 -22.97
CA ARG A 61 -10.55 21.74 -24.07
C ARG A 61 -9.06 21.43 -24.06
N ASN A 62 -8.53 20.88 -22.96
CA ASN A 62 -7.10 20.73 -22.75
C ASN A 62 -6.35 22.06 -22.90
N CYS A 63 -6.94 23.16 -22.41
CA CYS A 63 -6.41 24.50 -22.51
C CYS A 63 -6.61 25.22 -21.17
N GLY A 64 -5.54 25.76 -20.59
CA GLY A 64 -5.58 26.47 -19.33
C GLY A 64 -6.31 27.81 -19.41
N ILE A 65 -6.62 28.40 -18.26
CA ILE A 65 -7.13 29.78 -18.19
C ILE A 65 -6.12 30.80 -18.73
N ASP A 66 -4.84 30.43 -18.82
CA ASP A 66 -3.77 31.19 -19.46
C ASP A 66 -3.72 31.04 -20.99
N GLY A 67 -4.64 30.27 -21.58
CA GLY A 67 -4.71 30.01 -23.02
C GLY A 67 -3.66 29.02 -23.53
N LYS A 68 -2.85 28.41 -22.64
CA LYS A 68 -1.83 27.45 -23.04
C LYS A 68 -2.38 26.02 -23.07
N PRO A 69 -1.95 25.18 -24.02
CA PRO A 69 -2.38 23.79 -24.09
C PRO A 69 -1.84 22.97 -22.92
N ILE A 70 -2.66 22.06 -22.40
CA ILE A 70 -2.33 21.19 -21.25
C ILE A 70 -2.68 19.75 -21.56
N LEU A 71 -1.67 18.89 -21.52
CA LEU A 71 -1.84 17.46 -21.74
C LEU A 71 -2.22 16.75 -20.43
N PHE A 72 -3.49 16.36 -20.32
CA PHE A 72 -3.95 15.49 -19.25
C PHE A 72 -3.77 14.02 -19.67
N TYR A 73 -2.63 13.43 -19.33
CA TYR A 73 -2.36 12.03 -19.61
C TYR A 73 -3.45 11.12 -19.05
N ALA A 74 -3.80 10.09 -19.81
CA ALA A 74 -4.78 9.09 -19.40
C ALA A 74 -4.34 8.46 -18.07
N LYS A 75 -5.31 8.25 -17.18
CA LYS A 75 -5.08 7.48 -15.96
C LYS A 75 -4.61 6.10 -16.41
N ARG A 76 -3.42 5.66 -15.96
CA ARG A 76 -2.98 4.27 -16.16
C ARG A 76 -4.08 3.39 -15.57
N LEU A 77 -4.76 2.62 -16.43
CA LEU A 77 -5.66 1.59 -15.96
C LEU A 77 -4.83 0.68 -15.07
N PRO A 78 -5.31 0.30 -13.88
CA PRO A 78 -4.59 -0.65 -13.06
C PRO A 78 -4.51 -1.95 -13.86
N THR A 79 -3.32 -2.23 -14.41
CA THR A 79 -2.96 -3.59 -14.80
C THR A 79 -3.17 -4.43 -13.55
N ALA A 80 -3.91 -5.55 -13.69
CA ALA A 80 -4.36 -6.39 -12.59
C ALA A 80 -3.31 -6.46 -11.46
N THR A 81 -3.75 -6.10 -10.26
CA THR A 81 -2.91 -5.98 -9.05
C THR A 81 -1.92 -7.14 -8.98
N THR A 82 -0.62 -6.83 -9.06
CA THR A 82 0.39 -7.72 -8.52
C THR A 82 0.00 -7.93 -7.05
N ARG A 83 -0.35 -9.18 -6.69
CA ARG A 83 -0.74 -9.56 -5.34
C ARG A 83 0.16 -8.85 -4.34
N THR A 84 -0.44 -8.00 -3.50
CA THR A 84 0.22 -7.53 -2.28
C THR A 84 0.70 -8.78 -1.55
N ARG A 85 2.02 -8.96 -1.43
CA ARG A 85 2.59 -10.03 -0.60
C ARG A 85 1.98 -9.84 0.79
N SER A 86 1.16 -10.79 1.21
CA SER A 86 0.70 -10.89 2.58
C SER A 86 1.90 -10.72 3.51
N PRO A 87 1.77 -9.98 4.61
CA PRO A 87 2.84 -9.88 5.59
C PRO A 87 3.27 -11.30 5.96
N ALA A 88 4.59 -11.55 5.94
CA ALA A 88 5.13 -12.85 6.30
C ALA A 88 4.60 -13.23 7.70
N PRO A 89 4.14 -14.48 7.90
CA PRO A 89 3.70 -14.92 9.22
C PRO A 89 4.84 -14.69 10.21
N LYS A 90 4.50 -14.14 11.38
CA LYS A 90 5.44 -13.89 12.48
C LYS A 90 6.03 -15.24 12.90
N THR A 91 7.26 -15.53 12.46
CA THR A 91 8.02 -16.68 12.95
C THR A 91 8.28 -16.48 14.44
N SER A 92 8.04 -17.51 15.25
CA SER A 92 8.35 -17.49 16.67
C SER A 92 9.83 -17.18 16.90
N PRO A 93 10.20 -16.36 17.90
CA PRO A 93 11.57 -15.88 18.10
C PRO A 93 12.63 -16.97 18.32
N ILE A 94 12.21 -18.21 18.63
CA ILE A 94 13.08 -19.38 18.83
C ILE A 94 13.49 -20.09 17.53
N VAL A 95 12.79 -19.83 16.42
CA VAL A 95 13.06 -20.45 15.11
C VAL A 95 14.46 -20.11 14.56
N PRO A 96 14.95 -18.86 14.62
CA PRO A 96 16.33 -18.57 14.22
C PRO A 96 17.37 -19.28 15.10
N GLU A 97 17.16 -19.35 16.41
CA GLU A 97 18.07 -20.04 17.35
C GLU A 97 18.18 -21.54 17.04
N VAL A 98 17.04 -22.18 16.75
CA VAL A 98 17.01 -23.60 16.36
C VAL A 98 17.69 -23.83 15.03
N ILE A 99 17.51 -22.94 14.04
CA ILE A 99 18.20 -23.03 12.74
C ILE A 99 19.72 -22.93 12.92
N ASP A 100 20.20 -22.01 13.75
CA ASP A 100 21.64 -21.83 14.00
C ASP A 100 22.24 -23.02 14.76
N GLY A 101 21.50 -23.58 15.72
CA GLY A 101 21.88 -24.83 16.40
C GLY A 101 21.97 -26.02 15.45
N LEU A 102 20.98 -26.21 14.57
CA LEU A 102 20.97 -27.28 13.57
C LEU A 102 22.09 -27.12 12.53
N ARG A 103 22.40 -25.88 12.13
CA ARG A 103 23.53 -25.59 11.24
C ARG A 103 24.86 -25.96 11.88
N SER A 104 25.03 -25.66 13.16
CA SER A 104 26.24 -25.99 13.92
C SER A 104 26.44 -27.52 14.06
N LEU A 105 25.36 -28.29 14.00
CA LEU A 105 25.36 -29.76 13.95
C LEU A 105 25.54 -30.34 12.53
N GLY A 106 25.80 -29.47 11.53
CA GLY A 106 26.04 -29.88 10.14
C GLY A 106 24.79 -30.08 9.29
N MET A 107 23.63 -29.58 9.71
CA MET A 107 22.37 -29.69 8.95
C MET A 107 21.93 -28.35 8.36
N SER A 108 21.76 -28.29 7.04
CA SER A 108 21.15 -27.15 6.35
C SER A 108 19.63 -27.34 6.23
N VAL A 109 18.87 -26.54 6.96
CA VAL A 109 17.40 -26.62 6.99
C VAL A 109 16.77 -25.25 6.78
N SER A 110 15.60 -25.22 6.14
CA SER A 110 14.82 -24.00 5.93
C SER A 110 13.92 -23.70 7.13
N SER A 111 13.57 -22.42 7.34
CA SER A 111 12.64 -22.01 8.40
C SER A 111 11.28 -22.70 8.31
N ILE A 112 10.82 -23.00 7.09
CA ILE A 112 9.55 -23.70 6.86
C ILE A 112 9.61 -25.13 7.40
N GLN A 113 10.73 -25.82 7.22
CA GLN A 113 10.91 -27.20 7.70
C GLN A 113 11.01 -27.24 9.23
N VAL A 114 11.70 -26.25 9.83
CA VAL A 114 11.81 -26.14 11.29
C VAL A 114 10.45 -25.81 11.91
N ASP A 115 9.70 -24.87 11.33
CA ASP A 115 8.34 -24.54 11.80
C ASP A 115 7.39 -25.73 11.71
N ALA A 116 7.47 -26.52 10.64
CA ALA A 116 6.67 -27.73 10.49
C ALA A 116 7.01 -28.77 11.56
N ALA A 117 8.31 -29.05 11.76
CA ALA A 117 8.77 -30.01 12.76
C ALA A 117 8.42 -29.57 14.19
N ILE A 118 8.52 -28.28 14.51
CA ILE A 118 8.14 -27.75 15.83
C ILE A 118 6.63 -27.93 16.07
N LYS A 119 5.79 -27.64 15.07
CA LYS A 119 4.33 -27.82 15.20
C LYS A 119 3.93 -29.28 15.40
N GLU A 120 4.66 -30.20 14.77
CA GLU A 120 4.43 -31.64 14.90
C GLU A 120 4.90 -32.18 16.26
N LEU A 121 6.09 -31.79 16.71
CA LEU A 121 6.71 -32.28 17.94
C LEU A 121 6.19 -31.60 19.21
N PHE A 122 5.77 -30.34 19.11
CA PHE A 122 5.32 -29.52 20.24
C PHE A 122 3.96 -28.86 19.95
N PRO A 123 2.87 -29.65 19.81
CA PRO A 123 1.54 -29.12 19.47
C PRO A 123 0.95 -28.22 20.55
N SER A 124 1.37 -28.40 21.81
CA SER A 124 1.00 -27.57 22.96
C SER A 124 1.86 -26.30 23.12
N GLY A 125 2.82 -26.08 22.22
CA GLY A 125 3.77 -24.97 22.29
C GLY A 125 5.04 -25.30 23.08
N LEU A 126 5.96 -24.34 23.12
CA LEU A 126 7.32 -24.48 23.67
C LEU A 126 7.46 -23.92 25.10
N ALA A 127 6.35 -23.81 25.83
CA ALA A 127 6.34 -23.24 27.17
C ALA A 127 7.08 -24.16 28.15
N GLY A 128 8.20 -23.67 28.71
CA GLY A 128 9.00 -24.40 29.71
C GLY A 128 9.96 -25.45 29.15
N VAL A 129 10.15 -25.52 27.83
CA VAL A 129 11.13 -26.41 27.19
C VAL A 129 12.40 -25.62 26.90
N GLU A 130 13.56 -26.15 27.30
CA GLU A 130 14.85 -25.51 26.99
C GLU A 130 15.18 -25.61 25.49
N SER A 131 15.78 -24.55 24.94
CA SER A 131 16.17 -24.48 23.53
C SER A 131 17.03 -25.68 23.08
N GLY A 132 17.88 -26.21 23.95
CA GLY A 132 18.73 -27.37 23.67
C GLY A 132 17.93 -28.65 23.39
N ASP A 133 16.84 -28.87 24.14
CA ASP A 133 15.95 -30.02 23.94
C ASP A 133 15.14 -29.88 22.66
N VAL A 134 14.72 -28.66 22.32
CA VAL A 134 14.03 -28.37 21.05
C VAL A 134 14.94 -28.64 19.86
N ILE A 135 16.19 -28.16 19.90
CA ILE A 135 17.18 -28.41 18.83
C ILE A 135 17.41 -29.90 18.64
N ARG A 136 17.60 -30.65 19.74
CA ARG A 136 17.83 -32.10 19.70
C ARG A 136 16.62 -32.85 19.12
N ALA A 137 15.41 -32.52 19.56
CA ALA A 137 14.19 -33.17 19.10
C ALA A 137 13.96 -32.94 17.59
N VAL A 138 14.12 -31.69 17.13
CA VAL A 138 14.00 -31.32 15.72
C VAL A 138 15.10 -31.98 14.88
N PHE A 139 16.35 -32.02 15.37
CA PHE A 139 17.47 -32.69 14.68
C PHE A 139 17.16 -34.17 14.40
N ILE A 140 16.74 -34.91 15.43
CA ILE A 140 16.44 -36.35 15.33
C ILE A 140 15.27 -36.58 14.37
N HIS A 141 14.23 -35.76 14.45
CA HIS A 141 13.05 -35.87 13.60
C HIS A 141 13.39 -35.66 12.12
N LEU A 142 14.14 -34.61 11.79
CA LEU A 142 14.57 -34.33 10.41
C LEU A 142 15.57 -35.38 9.88
N GLN A 143 16.45 -35.90 10.75
CA GLN A 143 17.39 -36.96 10.37
C GLN A 143 16.69 -38.27 10.03
N ARG A 144 15.58 -38.60 10.72
CA ARG A 144 14.76 -39.78 10.42
C ARG A 144 14.06 -39.64 9.06
N GLN A 145 13.52 -38.46 8.75
CA GLN A 145 12.87 -38.21 7.46
C GLN A 145 13.84 -38.28 6.26
N LYS A 146 15.11 -37.91 6.45
CA LYS A 146 16.13 -37.95 5.39
C LYS A 146 16.64 -39.37 5.07
N LYS A 147 16.40 -40.35 5.96
CA LYS A 147 16.90 -41.73 5.83
C LYS A 147 15.88 -42.68 5.17
N THR A 148 14.71 -42.17 4.77
CA THR A 148 13.69 -42.89 4.00
C THR A 148 13.71 -42.38 2.56
#